data_AF-A0A3R6LQR8-F1
#
_entry.id   AF-A0A3R6LQR8-F1
#
_cell.length_a   1.000
_cell.length_b   1.000
_cell.length_c   1.000
_cell.angle_alpha   90.00
_cell.angle_beta   90.00
_cell.angle_gamma   90.00
#
_symmetry.space_group_name_H-M   'P 1'
#
loop_
_entity.id
_entity.type
_entity.pdbx_description
1 polymer ?
#
loop_
_entity_poly.entity_id
_entity_poly.type
_entity_poly.pdbx_seq_one_letter_code
_entity_poly.pdbx_strand_id
1 'polypeptide(L)'
;MTHTPVEGEIIQQGTPQNATNFNHMENGISNATETAALMALSTIHHQQAIADLQGETATVTLKNTQQYPFNNSTQSVALKTERNHMDYTVETEIVDYTGGFPGDIVITDKLLNGFKMAHTGSAKSVTVKIYVKGGFY
;
A
#
# COMPACT_ATOMS: atom_id res chain seq x y z
N MET A 1 -29.14 -42.81 -55.61
CA MET A 1 -29.37 -41.42 -56.02
C MET A 1 -28.06 -40.68 -55.79
N THR A 2 -27.35 -40.31 -56.85
CA THR A 2 -26.07 -39.60 -56.76
C THR A 2 -26.38 -38.11 -56.86
N HIS A 3 -26.17 -37.36 -55.78
CA HIS A 3 -26.38 -35.91 -55.80
C HIS A 3 -25.17 -35.25 -56.47
N THR A 4 -25.39 -34.64 -57.63
CA THR A 4 -24.41 -33.73 -58.23
C THR A 4 -24.54 -32.37 -57.52
N PRO A 5 -23.49 -31.85 -56.87
CA PRO A 5 -23.57 -30.54 -56.22
C PRO A 5 -23.80 -29.47 -57.29
N VAL A 6 -24.83 -28.64 -57.12
CA VAL A 6 -24.97 -27.39 -57.87
C VAL A 6 -24.23 -26.34 -57.06
N GLU A 7 -23.03 -25.97 -57.51
CA GLU A 7 -22.27 -24.88 -56.90
C GLU A 7 -22.94 -23.55 -57.28
N GLY A 8 -23.39 -22.80 -56.27
CA GLY A 8 -23.96 -21.45 -56.47
C GLY A 8 -22.88 -20.43 -56.87
N GLU A 9 -23.31 -19.29 -57.38
CA GLU A 9 -22.42 -18.19 -57.73
C GLU A 9 -21.81 -17.55 -56.47
N ILE A 10 -20.47 -17.44 -56.43
CA ILE A 10 -19.76 -16.79 -55.33
C ILE A 10 -19.89 -15.27 -55.50
N ILE A 11 -20.83 -14.66 -54.76
CA ILE A 11 -21.11 -13.22 -54.80
C ILE A 11 -19.97 -12.38 -54.19
N GLN A 12 -19.22 -12.94 -53.23
CA GLN A 12 -18.08 -12.27 -52.61
C GLN A 12 -17.04 -13.27 -52.13
N GLN A 13 -15.78 -13.05 -52.52
CA GLN A 13 -14.66 -13.83 -52.00
C GLN A 13 -14.19 -13.24 -50.67
N GLY A 14 -14.09 -14.08 -49.64
CA GLY A 14 -13.65 -13.67 -48.31
C GLY A 14 -12.16 -13.30 -48.23
N THR A 15 -11.72 -12.85 -47.05
CA THR A 15 -10.31 -12.57 -46.78
C THR A 15 -9.43 -13.79 -47.07
N PRO A 16 -8.36 -13.66 -47.89
CA PRO A 16 -7.48 -14.78 -48.20
C PRO A 16 -6.88 -15.40 -46.93
N GLN A 17 -7.05 -16.71 -46.76
CA GLN A 17 -6.46 -17.49 -45.67
C GLN A 17 -5.01 -17.83 -46.01
N ASN A 18 -4.11 -16.86 -45.84
CA ASN A 18 -2.68 -17.01 -46.14
C ASN A 18 -1.81 -16.60 -44.95
N ALA A 19 -0.53 -16.98 -45.00
CA ALA A 19 0.44 -16.68 -43.94
C ALA A 19 0.51 -15.19 -43.63
N THR A 20 0.43 -14.31 -44.63
CA THR A 20 0.44 -12.85 -44.39
C THR A 20 -0.70 -12.43 -43.48
N ASN A 21 -1.94 -12.83 -43.78
CA ASN A 21 -3.11 -12.41 -43.01
C ASN A 21 -3.19 -13.12 -41.65
N PHE A 22 -2.86 -14.41 -41.58
CA PHE A 22 -2.85 -15.16 -40.32
C PHE A 22 -1.76 -14.70 -39.36
N ASN A 23 -0.55 -14.41 -39.85
CA ASN A 23 0.53 -13.91 -39.00
C ASN A 23 0.20 -12.52 -38.45
N HIS A 24 -0.45 -11.64 -39.23
CA HIS A 24 -0.90 -10.34 -38.69
C HIS A 24 -1.92 -10.52 -37.56
N MET A 25 -2.87 -11.44 -37.72
CA MET A 25 -3.86 -11.74 -36.69
C MET A 25 -3.21 -12.34 -35.45
N GLU A 26 -2.33 -13.33 -35.62
CA GLU A 26 -1.61 -13.98 -34.52
C GLU A 26 -0.73 -12.98 -33.75
N ASN A 27 0.04 -12.14 -34.46
CA ASN A 27 0.84 -11.09 -33.83
C ASN A 27 -0.05 -10.08 -33.08
N GLY A 28 -1.19 -9.69 -33.66
CA GLY A 28 -2.15 -8.80 -33.01
C GLY A 28 -2.72 -9.40 -31.72
N ILE A 29 -3.12 -10.67 -31.76
CA ILE A 29 -3.61 -11.41 -30.59
C ILE A 29 -2.49 -11.54 -29.54
N SER A 30 -1.30 -11.99 -29.94
CA SER A 30 -0.14 -12.15 -29.06
C SER A 30 0.19 -10.84 -28.34
N ASN A 31 0.36 -9.75 -29.10
CA ASN A 31 0.66 -8.43 -28.54
C ASN A 31 -0.45 -7.93 -27.62
N ALA A 32 -1.72 -8.16 -27.96
CA ALA A 32 -2.84 -7.79 -27.09
C ALA A 32 -2.82 -8.59 -25.78
N THR A 33 -2.51 -9.89 -25.83
CA THR A 33 -2.39 -10.74 -24.64
C THR A 33 -1.20 -10.36 -23.77
N GLU A 34 -0.05 -10.04 -24.37
CA GLU A 34 1.14 -9.57 -23.64
C GLU A 34 0.85 -8.23 -22.97
N THR A 35 0.24 -7.29 -23.69
CA THR A 35 -0.15 -5.99 -23.14
C THR A 35 -1.14 -6.16 -21.98
N ALA A 36 -2.12 -7.07 -22.10
CA ALA A 36 -3.05 -7.37 -21.03
C ALA A 36 -2.33 -7.94 -19.79
N ALA A 37 -1.35 -8.82 -19.96
CA ALA A 37 -0.55 -9.36 -18.88
C ALA A 37 0.28 -8.27 -18.17
N LEU A 38 0.91 -7.37 -18.93
CA LEU A 38 1.66 -6.24 -18.39
C LEU A 38 0.75 -5.27 -17.61
N MET A 39 -0.45 -4.98 -18.12
CA MET A 39 -1.44 -4.17 -17.42
C MET A 39 -1.90 -4.83 -16.12
N ALA A 40 -2.09 -6.15 -16.11
CA ALA A 40 -2.42 -6.89 -14.90
C ALA A 40 -1.30 -6.78 -13.85
N LEU A 41 -0.03 -6.94 -14.26
CA LEU A 41 1.11 -6.77 -13.37
C LEU A 41 1.23 -5.34 -12.83
N SER A 42 1.09 -4.33 -13.69
CA SER A 42 1.05 -2.92 -13.30
C SER A 42 -0.07 -2.64 -12.29
N THR A 43 -1.25 -3.23 -12.49
CA THR A 43 -2.37 -3.11 -11.54
C THR A 43 -2.01 -3.67 -10.17
N ILE A 44 -1.32 -4.81 -10.10
CA ILE A 44 -0.85 -5.40 -8.84
C ILE A 44 0.12 -4.46 -8.14
N HIS A 45 1.12 -3.91 -8.84
CA HIS A 45 2.06 -2.96 -8.24
C HIS A 45 1.37 -1.67 -7.77
N HIS A 46 0.38 -1.17 -8.51
CA HIS A 46 -0.41 -0.02 -8.07
C HIS A 46 -1.23 -0.33 -6.82
N GLN A 47 -1.83 -1.52 -6.72
CA GLN A 47 -2.54 -1.94 -5.51
C GLN A 47 -1.60 -2.02 -4.30
N GLN A 48 -0.39 -2.53 -4.46
CA GLN A 48 0.64 -2.56 -3.40
C GLN A 48 1.00 -1.14 -2.94
N ALA A 49 1.29 -0.24 -3.88
CA ALA A 49 1.59 1.15 -3.55
C ALA A 49 0.43 1.87 -2.85
N ILE A 50 -0.82 1.60 -3.25
CA ILE A 50 -2.01 2.14 -2.59
C ILE A 50 -2.16 1.56 -1.18
N ALA A 51 -1.89 0.27 -0.99
CA ALA A 51 -1.91 -0.34 0.34
C ALA A 51 -0.85 0.26 1.27
N ASP A 52 0.35 0.58 0.77
CA ASP A 52 1.35 1.31 1.54
C ASP A 52 0.91 2.72 1.97
N LEU A 53 0.11 3.39 1.12
CA LEU A 53 -0.51 4.68 1.46
C LEU A 53 -1.66 4.55 2.47
N GLN A 54 -2.34 3.40 2.50
CA GLN A 54 -3.36 3.09 3.50
C GLN A 54 -2.69 2.89 4.87
N GLY A 55 -2.52 4.00 5.58
CA GLY A 55 -1.98 3.99 6.92
C GLY A 55 -2.98 3.48 7.97
N GLU A 56 -2.44 3.11 9.13
CA GLU A 56 -3.25 2.87 10.33
C GLU A 56 -3.18 4.07 11.27
N THR A 57 -4.20 4.22 12.12
CA THR A 57 -4.21 5.25 13.16
C THR A 57 -4.43 4.63 14.54
N ALA A 58 -3.79 5.23 15.54
CA ALA A 58 -3.93 4.82 16.94
C ALA A 58 -3.89 6.05 17.85
N THR A 59 -4.46 5.92 19.04
CA THR A 59 -4.35 6.93 20.09
C THR A 59 -3.63 6.31 21.29
N VAL A 60 -2.58 6.96 21.76
CA VAL A 60 -1.73 6.51 22.86
C VAL A 60 -1.61 7.61 23.90
N THR A 61 -1.71 7.24 25.17
CA THR A 61 -1.52 8.18 26.29
C THR A 61 -0.21 7.88 27.00
N LEU A 62 0.76 8.79 26.84
CA LEU A 62 2.06 8.76 27.50
C LEU A 62 1.94 9.35 28.89
N LYS A 63 2.53 8.69 29.90
CA LYS A 63 2.44 9.11 31.30
C LYS A 63 3.82 9.34 31.88
N ASN A 64 4.01 10.51 32.50
CA ASN A 64 5.22 10.87 33.22
C ASN A 64 4.92 11.02 34.72
N THR A 65 5.73 10.39 35.56
CA THR A 65 5.66 10.54 37.02
C THR A 65 6.80 11.35 37.61
N GLN A 66 7.78 11.73 36.79
CA GLN A 66 8.95 12.49 37.23
C GLN A 66 8.75 14.00 37.06
N GLN A 67 9.53 14.77 37.81
CA GLN A 67 9.50 16.22 37.77
C GLN A 67 10.57 16.75 36.80
N TYR A 68 10.30 17.90 36.18
CA TYR A 68 11.25 18.57 35.29
C TYR A 68 12.64 18.71 35.96
N PRO A 69 13.75 18.43 35.25
CA PRO A 69 13.86 18.16 33.81
C PRO A 69 13.73 16.68 33.42
N PHE A 70 13.36 15.80 34.34
CA PHE A 70 13.32 14.36 34.06
C PHE A 70 11.96 13.92 33.51
N ASN A 71 11.98 12.87 32.68
CA ASN A 71 10.82 12.31 32.00
C ASN A 71 10.96 10.79 31.89
N ASN A 72 9.91 10.04 32.28
CA ASN A 72 9.84 8.59 32.12
C ASN A 72 8.63 8.12 31.30
N SER A 73 8.18 8.96 30.36
CA SER A 73 7.00 8.73 29.53
C SER A 73 7.17 7.70 28.42
N THR A 74 8.36 7.13 28.26
CA THR A 74 8.69 6.17 27.23
C THR A 74 7.74 4.97 27.26
N GLN A 75 7.06 4.75 26.15
CA GLN A 75 6.11 3.66 25.98
C GLN A 75 6.34 2.95 24.66
N SER A 76 6.28 1.61 24.68
CA SER A 76 6.27 0.79 23.46
C SER A 76 4.86 0.75 22.87
N VAL A 77 4.78 0.96 21.56
CA VAL A 77 3.55 0.88 20.77
C VAL A 77 3.70 -0.24 19.75
N ALA A 78 2.77 -1.18 19.77
CA ALA A 78 2.67 -2.22 18.76
C ALA A 78 1.78 -1.74 17.60
N LEU A 79 2.20 -2.01 16.37
CA LEU A 79 1.37 -1.79 15.19
C LEU A 79 0.23 -2.81 15.18
N LYS A 80 -0.96 -2.40 14.73
CA LYS A 80 -2.12 -3.30 14.66
C LYS A 80 -2.00 -4.22 13.45
N THR A 81 -1.56 -3.67 12.34
CA THR A 81 -1.34 -4.41 11.10
C THR A 81 0.14 -4.72 10.95
N GLU A 82 0.44 -6.01 10.77
CA GLU A 82 1.80 -6.50 10.56
C GLU A 82 2.42 -5.91 9.29
N ARG A 83 3.71 -5.59 9.37
CA ARG A 83 4.55 -5.01 8.33
C ARG A 83 5.66 -6.00 7.97
N ASN A 84 6.09 -5.96 6.71
CA ASN A 84 7.19 -6.77 6.20
C ASN A 84 8.52 -6.00 6.18
N HIS A 85 8.46 -4.66 6.26
CA HIS A 85 9.64 -3.80 6.30
C HIS A 85 9.54 -2.72 7.38
N MET A 86 10.69 -2.23 7.84
CA MET A 86 10.81 -1.12 8.79
C MET A 86 10.65 0.28 8.15
N ASP A 87 10.35 0.35 6.85
CA ASP A 87 10.30 1.59 6.06
C ASP A 87 8.93 2.28 6.16
N TYR A 88 8.28 2.12 7.31
CA TYR A 88 7.09 2.86 7.63
C TYR A 88 7.43 4.24 8.24
N THR A 89 6.56 5.20 8.02
CA THR A 89 6.63 6.53 8.64
C THR A 89 5.63 6.60 9.78
N VAL A 90 5.99 7.32 10.85
CA VAL A 90 5.13 7.57 12.01
C VAL A 90 4.96 9.07 12.14
N GLU A 91 3.76 9.56 11.84
CA GLU A 91 3.37 10.95 12.09
C GLU A 91 2.60 11.01 13.41
N THR A 92 2.82 12.07 14.19
CA THR A 92 2.22 12.21 15.52
C THR A 92 1.58 13.58 15.69
N GLU A 93 0.46 13.61 16.40
CA GLU A 93 -0.33 14.79 16.68
C GLU A 93 -0.73 14.76 18.16
N ILE A 94 -0.36 15.78 18.92
CA ILE A 94 -0.78 15.90 20.32
C ILE A 94 -2.23 16.36 20.34
N VAL A 95 -3.11 15.55 20.93
CA VAL A 95 -4.55 15.82 21.01
C VAL A 95 -4.91 16.52 22.31
N ASP A 96 -4.32 16.09 23.42
CA ASP A 96 -4.59 16.63 24.75
C ASP A 96 -3.39 16.40 25.68
N TYR A 97 -3.25 17.22 26.73
CA TYR A 97 -2.22 17.05 27.75
C TYR A 97 -2.59 17.70 29.08
N THR A 98 -2.05 17.17 30.17
CA THR A 98 -2.29 17.69 31.52
C THR A 98 -1.04 17.69 32.39
N GLY A 99 -1.03 18.57 33.39
CA GLY A 99 -0.02 18.55 34.46
C GLY A 99 1.37 19.04 34.06
N GLY A 100 1.49 19.86 33.02
CA GLY A 100 2.76 20.47 32.59
C GLY A 100 2.77 20.78 31.10
N PHE A 101 3.97 21.03 30.56
CA PHE A 101 4.18 21.25 29.12
C PHE A 101 4.54 19.92 28.45
N PRO A 102 3.90 19.55 27.32
CA PRO A 102 4.14 18.25 26.67
C PRO A 102 5.48 18.21 25.92
N GLY A 103 5.95 19.33 25.38
CA GLY A 103 7.11 19.36 24.48
C GLY A 103 6.80 18.68 23.15
N ASP A 104 7.83 18.08 22.56
CA ASP A 104 7.74 17.34 21.30
C ASP A 104 7.57 15.84 21.55
N ILE A 105 7.05 15.13 20.56
CA ILE A 105 7.00 13.67 20.57
C ILE A 105 8.24 13.13 19.84
N VAL A 106 8.95 12.22 20.50
CA VAL A 106 10.13 11.56 19.94
C VAL A 106 9.82 10.09 19.75
N ILE A 107 10.01 9.62 18.51
CA ILE A 107 9.95 8.20 18.16
C ILE A 107 11.36 7.62 18.21
N THR A 108 11.53 6.52 18.94
CA THR A 108 12.79 5.78 19.08
C THR A 108 12.55 4.29 18.88
N ASP A 109 13.64 3.52 18.76
CA ASP A 109 13.60 2.05 18.69
C ASP A 109 12.53 1.52 17.70
N LYS A 110 12.55 2.00 16.45
CA LYS A 110 11.69 1.43 15.40
C LYS A 110 12.04 -0.05 15.25
N LEU A 111 11.02 -0.89 15.28
CA LEU A 111 11.03 -2.32 15.03
C LEU A 111 10.07 -2.64 13.88
N LEU A 112 10.08 -3.87 13.39
CA LEU A 112 9.21 -4.29 12.29
C LEU A 112 7.72 -3.99 12.55
N ASN A 113 7.22 -4.32 13.74
CA ASN A 113 5.80 -4.22 14.10
C ASN A 113 5.57 -3.33 15.33
N GLY A 114 6.42 -2.34 15.54
CA GLY A 114 6.26 -1.43 16.66
C GLY A 114 7.42 -0.46 16.80
N PHE A 115 7.27 0.48 17.71
CA PHE A 115 8.27 1.48 18.03
C PHE A 115 8.11 1.93 19.48
N LYS A 116 9.07 2.69 20.00
CA LYS A 116 8.91 3.41 21.25
C LYS A 116 8.62 4.88 20.98
N MET A 117 7.88 5.49 21.88
CA MET A 117 7.64 6.91 21.84
C MET A 117 7.66 7.52 23.24
N ALA A 118 8.09 8.76 23.32
CA ALA A 118 8.12 9.57 24.54
C ALA A 118 7.81 11.03 24.20
N HIS A 119 7.41 11.81 25.20
CA HIS A 119 7.36 13.27 25.06
C HIS A 119 8.56 13.92 25.76
N THR A 120 9.03 15.08 25.28
CA THR A 120 10.23 15.74 25.84
C THR A 120 9.94 16.66 27.01
N GLY A 121 8.68 17.04 27.22
CA GLY A 121 8.27 17.96 28.27
C GLY A 121 8.03 17.32 29.65
N SER A 122 7.42 18.09 30.55
CA SER A 122 7.14 17.71 31.94
C SER A 122 5.67 17.36 32.22
N ALA A 123 4.80 17.40 31.21
CA ALA A 123 3.39 17.02 31.34
C ALA A 123 3.24 15.64 31.99
N LYS A 124 2.26 15.48 32.89
CA LYS A 124 1.98 14.21 33.58
C LYS A 124 1.34 13.18 32.65
N SER A 125 0.54 13.66 31.70
CA SER A 125 -0.16 12.84 30.72
C SER A 125 -0.24 13.58 29.41
N VAL A 126 0.10 12.93 28.30
CA VAL A 126 0.01 13.46 26.94
C VAL A 126 -0.69 12.42 26.07
N THR A 127 -1.82 12.78 25.48
CA THR A 127 -2.55 11.94 24.54
C THR A 127 -2.15 12.31 23.12
N VAL A 128 -1.62 11.33 22.40
CA VAL A 128 -1.05 11.47 21.05
C VAL A 128 -1.83 10.59 20.09
N LYS A 129 -2.28 11.19 18.99
CA LYS A 129 -2.79 10.47 17.84
C LYS A 129 -1.64 10.19 16.89
N ILE A 130 -1.57 8.95 16.41
CA ILE A 130 -0.47 8.44 15.62
C ILE A 130 -1.02 7.98 14.27
N TYR A 131 -0.30 8.28 13.20
CA TYR A 131 -0.60 7.85 11.84
C TYR A 131 0.61 7.09 11.30
N VAL A 132 0.44 5.83 10.90
CA VAL A 132 1.53 4.96 10.45
C VAL A 132 1.31 4.51 9.01
N LYS A 133 2.22 4.85 8.10
CA LYS A 133 2.11 4.59 6.64
C LYS A 133 3.34 3.84 6.10
N GLY A 134 3.17 2.92 5.15
CA GLY A 134 4.27 2.21 4.44
C GLY A 134 4.80 0.93 5.11
N GLY A 135 5.67 0.16 4.45
CA GLY A 135 6.29 -1.03 5.04
C GLY A 135 5.51 -2.34 4.87
N PHE A 136 4.53 -2.39 3.95
CA PHE A 136 3.84 -3.63 3.60
C PHE A 136 4.58 -4.47 2.57
N TYR A 137 5.25 -3.83 1.61
CA TYR A 137 5.89 -4.47 0.46
C TYR A 137 7.34 -4.04 0.29
#